data_AF-A0A401S3I6-F1
#
_entry.id   AF-A0A401S3I6-F1
#
_cell.length_a   1.000
_cell.length_b   1.000
_cell.length_c   1.000
_cell.angle_alpha   90.00
_cell.angle_beta   90.00
_cell.angle_gamma   90.00
#
_symmetry.space_group_name_H-M   'P 1'
#
loop_
_entity.id
_entity.type
_entity.pdbx_description
1 polymer ?
#
loop_
_entity_poly.entity_id
_entity_poly.type
_entity_poly.pdbx_seq_one_letter_code
_entity_poly.pdbx_strand_id
1 'polypeptide(L)'
;MLTLFTLYALDSRGRRSEPSTVTTRTSCPLIDDIKAEEIAEMIYSLFNGYTSGKEQQTAYNILMEISSPMVYRVIHHYNSHYEKFGDFGWRSEDELGPRKAHLILKRLESVSGRCASLLHSAYIQSHIDSVLYFICQMDETRPTGMVWYSTLHDAKVTCEEKLMSVPRNIYGDTKLW
;
A
#
# COMPACT_ATOMS: atom_id res chain seq x y z
N MET A 1 -6.08 -0.08 -4.10
CA MET A 1 -7.20 0.82 -4.45
C MET A 1 -7.41 0.74 -5.96
N LEU A 2 -8.65 0.73 -6.43
CA LEU A 2 -8.97 0.74 -7.85
C LEU A 2 -9.28 2.19 -8.25
N THR A 3 -8.56 2.70 -9.24
CA THR A 3 -8.66 4.11 -9.67
C THR A 3 -9.16 4.15 -11.10
N LEU A 4 -10.17 4.99 -11.32
CA LEU A 4 -10.79 5.25 -12.61
C LEU A 4 -10.29 6.58 -13.15
N PHE A 5 -9.73 6.59 -14.36
CA PHE A 5 -9.32 7.78 -15.08
C PHE A 5 -10.18 7.93 -16.32
N THR A 6 -10.78 9.10 -16.52
CA THR A 6 -11.60 9.41 -17.69
C THR A 6 -11.05 10.65 -18.39
N LEU A 7 -10.89 10.56 -19.71
CA LEU A 7 -10.36 11.63 -20.55
C LEU A 7 -11.32 11.89 -21.72
N TYR A 8 -11.54 13.16 -22.04
CA TYR A 8 -12.21 13.59 -23.26
C TYR A 8 -11.56 14.87 -23.78
N ALA A 9 -11.64 15.11 -25.09
CA ALA A 9 -11.15 16.31 -25.74
C ALA A 9 -12.26 17.36 -25.87
N LEU A 10 -11.86 18.64 -25.95
CA LEU A 10 -12.70 19.77 -26.30
C LEU A 10 -12.13 20.45 -27.53
N ASP A 11 -12.96 20.68 -28.56
CA ASP A 11 -12.55 21.47 -29.72
C ASP A 11 -12.70 22.98 -29.46
N SER A 12 -12.25 23.81 -30.42
CA SER A 12 -12.31 25.28 -30.32
C SER A 12 -13.74 25.84 -30.24
N ARG A 13 -14.74 25.03 -30.61
CA ARG A 13 -16.18 25.35 -30.54
C ARG A 13 -16.85 24.77 -29.29
N GLY A 14 -16.11 24.11 -28.40
CA GLY A 14 -16.60 23.51 -27.17
C GLY A 14 -17.28 22.15 -27.34
N ARG A 15 -17.19 21.51 -28.51
CA ARG A 15 -17.71 20.15 -28.70
C ARG A 15 -16.80 19.13 -28.00
N ARG A 16 -17.41 18.13 -27.37
CA ARG A 16 -16.72 17.04 -26.67
C ARG A 16 -16.48 15.87 -27.61
N SER A 17 -15.32 15.24 -27.48
CA SER A 17 -15.12 13.89 -28.02
C SER A 17 -15.92 12.87 -27.22
N GLU A 18 -16.02 11.65 -27.75
CA GLU A 18 -16.37 10.50 -26.92
C GLU A 18 -15.35 10.33 -25.78
N PRO A 19 -15.79 9.97 -24.57
CA PRO A 19 -14.91 9.78 -23.43
C PRO A 19 -14.15 8.45 -23.54
N SER A 20 -12.87 8.48 -23.16
CA SER A 20 -12.03 7.30 -22.99
C SER A 20 -11.78 7.07 -21.50
N THR A 21 -11.79 5.81 -21.08
CA THR A 21 -11.74 5.42 -19.67
C THR A 21 -10.69 4.35 -19.44
N VAL A 22 -9.85 4.54 -18.42
CA VAL A 22 -8.83 3.58 -17.97
C VAL A 22 -9.04 3.27 -16.50
N THR A 23 -9.22 2.00 -16.17
CA THR A 23 -9.21 1.51 -14.79
C THR A 23 -7.87 0.86 -14.48
N THR A 24 -7.23 1.31 -13.40
CA THR A 24 -5.98 0.70 -12.92
C THR A 24 -6.04 0.42 -11.43
N ARG A 25 -5.20 -0.52 -10.97
CA ARG A 25 -5.06 -0.84 -9.56
C ARG A 25 -3.71 -0.35 -9.07
N THR A 26 -3.72 0.36 -7.96
CA THR A 26 -2.47 0.74 -7.28
C THR A 26 -1.73 -0.52 -6.81
N SER A 27 -0.41 -0.46 -6.79
CA SER A 27 0.43 -1.50 -6.18
C SER A 27 0.07 -1.69 -4.70
N CYS A 28 0.42 -2.86 -4.16
CA CYS A 28 0.31 -3.10 -2.72
C CYS A 28 1.23 -2.13 -1.95
N PRO A 29 0.84 -1.71 -0.73
CA PRO A 29 1.68 -0.86 0.09
C PRO A 29 3.04 -1.50 0.36
N LEU A 30 4.07 -0.66 0.51
CA LEU A 30 5.41 -1.12 0.84
C LEU A 30 5.43 -1.85 2.18
N ILE A 31 6.24 -2.90 2.26
CA ILE A 31 6.41 -3.70 3.46
C ILE A 31 7.89 -3.74 3.80
N ASP A 32 8.17 -3.42 5.05
CA ASP A 32 9.46 -3.71 5.67
C ASP A 32 9.37 -5.12 6.26
N ASP A 33 9.89 -6.10 5.52
CA ASP A 33 9.74 -7.51 5.85
C ASP A 33 10.52 -7.91 7.11
N ILE A 34 11.70 -7.30 7.31
CA ILE A 34 12.55 -7.50 8.48
C ILE A 34 11.81 -7.01 9.71
N LYS A 35 11.27 -5.79 9.65
CA LYS A 35 10.48 -5.23 10.75
C LYS A 35 9.23 -6.06 11.05
N ALA A 36 8.59 -6.63 10.03
CA ALA A 36 7.44 -7.51 10.24
C ALA A 36 7.83 -8.80 10.99
N GLU A 37 8.99 -9.39 10.67
CA GLU A 37 9.53 -10.56 11.36
C GLU A 37 9.89 -10.22 12.82
N GLU A 38 10.61 -9.11 13.05
CA GLU A 38 10.95 -8.63 14.40
C GLU A 38 9.70 -8.41 15.28
N ILE A 39 8.63 -7.83 14.71
CA ILE A 39 7.37 -7.66 15.43
C ILE A 39 6.74 -9.02 15.73
N ALA A 40 6.79 -9.99 14.82
CA ALA A 40 6.24 -11.32 15.07
C ALA A 40 6.95 -12.02 16.24
N GLU A 41 8.28 -11.95 16.29
CA GLU A 41 9.08 -12.46 17.41
C GLU A 41 8.73 -11.74 18.73
N MET A 42 8.58 -10.41 18.68
CA MET A 42 8.20 -9.61 19.84
C MET A 42 6.82 -9.99 20.38
N ILE A 43 5.82 -10.16 19.50
CA ILE A 43 4.47 -10.58 19.90
C ILE A 43 4.50 -11.98 20.50
N TYR A 44 5.26 -12.92 19.92
CA TYR A 44 5.42 -14.25 20.50
C TYR A 44 6.03 -14.19 21.90
N SER A 45 7.07 -13.38 22.10
CA SER A 45 7.69 -13.19 23.41
C SER A 45 6.71 -12.65 24.46
N LEU A 46 5.90 -11.65 24.10
CA LEU A 46 4.88 -11.08 24.96
C LEU A 46 3.79 -12.11 25.33
N PHE A 47 3.37 -12.94 24.37
CA PHE A 47 2.38 -14.00 24.61
C PHE A 47 2.94 -15.16 25.44
N ASN A 48 4.24 -15.44 25.40
CA ASN A 48 4.80 -16.58 26.13
C ASN A 48 5.11 -16.26 27.62
N GLY A 49 5.31 -14.99 27.96
CA GLY A 49 5.71 -14.58 29.31
C GLY A 49 4.54 -14.27 30.23
N TYR A 50 3.75 -15.27 30.67
CA TYR A 50 2.65 -15.14 31.67
C TYR A 50 2.02 -13.73 31.67
N THR A 51 1.40 -13.38 30.54
CA THR A 51 1.33 -12.00 30.06
C THR A 51 0.73 -11.06 31.09
N SER A 52 1.55 -10.15 31.64
CA SER A 52 1.04 -9.10 32.50
C SER A 52 0.07 -8.21 31.72
N GLY A 53 -0.90 -7.57 32.39
CA GLY A 53 -1.83 -6.66 31.70
C GLY A 53 -1.13 -5.54 30.92
N LYS A 54 0.10 -5.18 31.31
CA LYS A 54 0.96 -4.24 30.57
C LYS A 54 1.48 -4.85 29.27
N GLU A 55 1.95 -6.09 29.28
CA GLU A 55 2.41 -6.80 28.08
C GLU A 55 1.27 -7.06 27.10
N GLN A 56 0.08 -7.44 27.60
CA GLN A 56 -1.13 -7.61 26.80
C GLN A 56 -1.48 -6.30 26.07
N GLN A 57 -1.48 -5.18 26.81
CA GLN A 57 -1.79 -3.88 26.22
C GLN A 57 -0.70 -3.41 25.24
N THR A 58 0.57 -3.75 25.50
CA THR A 58 1.70 -3.43 24.63
C THR A 58 1.60 -4.19 23.31
N ALA A 59 1.34 -5.50 23.36
CA ALA A 59 1.12 -6.34 22.17
C ALA A 59 -0.04 -5.81 21.31
N TYR A 60 -1.17 -5.50 21.97
CA TYR A 60 -2.33 -4.93 21.29
C TYR A 60 -2.02 -3.58 20.63
N ASN A 61 -1.31 -2.68 21.31
CA ASN A 61 -0.98 -1.36 20.76
C ASN A 61 -0.08 -1.49 19.52
N ILE A 62 0.98 -2.30 19.58
CA ILE A 62 1.89 -2.54 18.45
C ILE A 62 1.10 -2.97 17.20
N LEU A 63 0.22 -3.95 17.35
CA LEU A 63 -0.59 -4.49 16.24
C LEU A 63 -1.63 -3.49 15.71
N MET A 64 -2.08 -2.56 16.56
CA MET A 64 -3.05 -1.53 16.17
C MET A 64 -2.41 -0.30 15.51
N GLU A 65 -1.15 0.00 15.84
CA GLU A 65 -0.39 1.15 15.33
C GLU A 65 0.17 0.91 13.90
N ILE A 66 0.55 -0.32 13.56
CA ILE A 66 1.07 -0.65 12.23
C ILE A 66 -0.04 -0.77 11.18
N SER A 67 0.28 -0.59 9.90
CA SER A 67 -0.71 -0.68 8.81
C SER A 67 -1.32 -2.08 8.65
N SER A 68 -2.53 -2.21 8.11
CA SER A 68 -3.16 -3.53 7.92
C SER A 68 -2.33 -4.51 7.07
N PRO A 69 -1.66 -4.10 5.98
CA PRO A 69 -0.72 -4.96 5.26
C PRO A 69 0.46 -5.42 6.12
N MET A 70 0.96 -4.57 7.01
CA MET A 70 2.01 -4.95 7.97
C MET A 70 1.50 -5.97 8.98
N VAL A 71 0.29 -5.79 9.54
CA VAL A 71 -0.33 -6.82 10.42
C VAL A 71 -0.43 -8.15 9.69
N TYR A 72 -0.89 -8.14 8.43
CA TYR A 72 -0.98 -9.35 7.62
C TYR A 72 0.38 -10.06 7.50
N ARG A 73 1.45 -9.29 7.29
CA ARG A 73 2.81 -9.83 7.19
C ARG A 73 3.37 -10.33 8.53
N VAL A 74 3.08 -9.64 9.63
CA VAL A 74 3.43 -10.09 10.99
C VAL A 74 2.79 -11.44 11.29
N ILE A 75 1.50 -11.61 10.95
CA ILE A 75 0.78 -12.87 11.15
C ILE A 75 1.39 -14.01 10.33
N HIS A 76 1.75 -13.72 9.08
CA HIS A 76 2.46 -14.68 8.22
C HIS A 76 3.75 -15.18 8.89
N HIS A 77 4.61 -14.28 9.36
CA HIS A 77 5.86 -14.64 10.04
C HIS A 77 5.61 -15.36 11.36
N TYR A 78 4.64 -14.90 12.15
CA TYR A 78 4.27 -15.53 13.42
C TYR A 78 3.88 -17.00 13.20
N ASN A 79 2.96 -17.25 12.27
CA ASN A 79 2.50 -18.61 12.00
C ASN A 79 3.61 -19.48 11.40
N SER A 80 4.45 -18.91 10.52
CA SER A 80 5.58 -19.63 9.93
C SER A 80 6.54 -20.21 10.99
N HIS A 81 6.73 -19.51 12.11
CA HIS A 81 7.68 -19.90 13.17
C HIS A 81 7.02 -20.58 14.37
N TYR A 82 5.80 -20.18 14.74
CA TYR A 82 5.20 -20.46 16.05
C TYR A 82 3.85 -21.18 16.01
N GLU A 83 3.29 -21.47 14.83
CA GLU A 83 1.97 -22.14 14.71
C GLU A 83 1.89 -23.46 15.49
N LYS A 84 3.00 -24.18 15.63
CA LYS A 84 3.09 -25.39 16.48
C LYS A 84 2.75 -25.17 17.96
N PHE A 85 2.75 -23.92 18.43
CA PHE A 85 2.39 -23.50 19.78
C PHE A 85 1.03 -22.77 19.85
N GLY A 86 0.26 -22.83 18.77
CA GLY A 86 -1.00 -22.10 18.56
C GLY A 86 -0.85 -21.10 17.42
N ASP A 87 -1.82 -21.11 16.49
CA ASP A 87 -1.87 -20.09 15.46
C ASP A 87 -2.09 -18.71 16.07
N PHE A 88 -1.69 -17.67 15.35
CA PHE A 88 -1.77 -16.29 15.81
C PHE A 88 -3.18 -15.88 16.26
N GLY A 89 -4.22 -16.33 15.55
CA GLY A 89 -5.60 -15.96 15.84
C GLY A 89 -6.04 -16.55 17.17
N TRP A 90 -5.84 -17.86 17.33
CA TRP A 90 -6.14 -18.58 18.57
C TRP A 90 -5.33 -18.03 19.74
N ARG A 91 -4.01 -17.84 19.57
CA ARG A 91 -3.16 -17.33 20.64
C ARG A 91 -3.47 -15.89 21.02
N SER A 92 -3.81 -15.05 20.05
CA SER A 92 -4.28 -13.68 20.33
C SER A 92 -5.58 -13.65 21.12
N GLU A 93 -6.50 -14.58 20.87
CA GLU A 93 -7.74 -14.70 21.62
C GLU A 93 -7.50 -15.14 23.07
N ASP A 94 -6.60 -16.09 23.29
CA ASP A 94 -6.22 -16.56 24.63
C ASP A 94 -5.56 -15.44 25.45
N GLU A 95 -4.58 -14.73 24.88
CA GLU A 95 -3.77 -13.75 25.62
C GLU A 95 -4.43 -12.36 25.72
N LEU A 96 -5.24 -11.96 24.75
CA LEU A 96 -5.84 -10.62 24.68
C LEU A 96 -7.36 -10.61 24.86
N GLY A 97 -8.00 -11.78 24.80
CA GLY A 97 -9.44 -11.94 24.79
C GLY A 97 -10.09 -11.74 23.41
N PRO A 98 -11.31 -12.26 23.23
CA PRO A 98 -11.97 -12.38 21.92
C PRO A 98 -12.20 -11.02 21.24
N ARG A 99 -12.50 -9.98 22.01
CA ARG A 99 -12.78 -8.65 21.46
C ARG A 99 -11.54 -8.02 20.81
N LYS A 100 -10.38 -8.08 21.47
CA LYS A 100 -9.13 -7.48 20.97
C LYS A 100 -8.59 -8.29 19.79
N ALA A 101 -8.60 -9.63 19.90
CA ALA A 101 -8.21 -10.51 18.81
C ALA A 101 -9.06 -10.28 17.54
N HIS A 102 -10.38 -10.20 17.69
CA HIS A 102 -11.27 -9.92 16.56
C HIS A 102 -11.00 -8.56 15.91
N LEU A 103 -10.71 -7.52 16.70
CA LEU A 103 -10.36 -6.20 16.13
C LEU A 103 -9.06 -6.24 15.33
N ILE A 104 -8.06 -7.01 15.76
CA ILE A 104 -6.81 -7.21 15.02
C ILE A 104 -7.09 -7.95 13.71
N LEU A 105 -7.79 -9.09 13.77
CA LEU A 105 -8.09 -9.92 12.60
C LEU A 105 -8.97 -9.20 11.58
N LYS A 106 -9.92 -8.37 12.02
CA LYS A 106 -10.76 -7.56 11.14
C LYS A 106 -9.95 -6.59 10.27
N ARG A 107 -8.76 -6.17 10.70
CA ARG A 107 -7.88 -5.33 9.87
C ARG A 107 -7.44 -6.04 8.60
N LEU A 108 -7.34 -7.38 8.62
CA LEU A 108 -6.94 -8.17 7.45
C LEU A 108 -7.96 -8.05 6.31
N GLU A 109 -9.24 -7.83 6.61
CA GLU A 109 -10.29 -7.63 5.61
C GLU A 109 -10.09 -6.36 4.76
N SER A 110 -9.35 -5.38 5.27
CA SER A 110 -9.01 -4.16 4.51
C SER A 110 -7.94 -4.41 3.44
N VAL A 111 -7.25 -5.55 3.47
CA VAL A 111 -6.24 -5.94 2.49
C VAL A 111 -6.91 -6.64 1.32
N SER A 112 -6.76 -6.09 0.11
CA SER A 112 -7.33 -6.72 -1.09
C SER A 112 -6.78 -8.13 -1.30
N GLY A 113 -7.59 -9.06 -1.82
CA GLY A 113 -7.18 -10.46 -2.05
C GLY A 113 -5.89 -10.61 -2.87
N ARG A 114 -5.64 -9.72 -3.85
CA ARG A 114 -4.36 -9.69 -4.60
C ARG A 114 -3.18 -9.43 -3.67
N CYS A 115 -3.29 -8.42 -2.80
CA CYS A 115 -2.21 -8.10 -1.87
C CYS A 115 -2.06 -9.17 -0.80
N ALA A 116 -3.16 -9.74 -0.30
CA ALA A 116 -3.10 -10.86 0.64
C ALA A 116 -2.28 -12.04 0.07
N SER A 117 -2.52 -12.41 -1.19
CA SER A 117 -1.74 -13.45 -1.88
C SER A 117 -0.26 -13.08 -2.02
N LEU A 118 0.06 -11.84 -2.42
CA LEU A 118 1.46 -11.40 -2.54
C LEU A 118 2.17 -11.29 -1.18
N LEU A 119 1.46 -10.90 -0.12
CA LEU A 119 2.01 -10.80 1.24
C LEU A 119 2.30 -12.16 1.88
N HIS A 120 1.88 -13.25 1.25
CA HIS A 120 2.19 -14.63 1.63
C HIS A 120 3.45 -15.18 0.95
N SER A 121 4.18 -14.35 0.20
CA SER A 121 5.44 -14.75 -0.44
C SER A 121 6.50 -15.11 0.60
N ALA A 122 7.46 -15.96 0.26
CA ALA A 122 8.51 -16.37 1.22
C ALA A 122 9.32 -15.17 1.74
N TYR A 123 9.64 -14.21 0.87
CA TYR A 123 10.29 -12.96 1.25
C TYR A 123 9.73 -11.78 0.45
N ILE A 124 9.86 -10.59 1.03
CA ILE A 124 9.54 -9.31 0.40
C ILE A 124 10.73 -8.37 0.54
N GLN A 125 11.19 -7.81 -0.58
CA GLN A 125 12.26 -6.80 -0.59
C GLN A 125 11.74 -5.48 -1.12
N SER A 126 12.21 -4.38 -0.56
CA SER A 126 11.95 -3.05 -1.08
C SER A 126 13.00 -2.69 -2.13
N HIS A 127 12.55 -2.26 -3.31
CA HIS A 127 13.38 -1.73 -4.39
C HIS A 127 12.90 -0.34 -4.77
N ILE A 128 13.82 0.53 -5.19
CA ILE A 128 13.47 1.88 -5.65
C ILE A 128 13.81 1.97 -7.13
N ASP A 129 12.78 2.11 -7.96
CA ASP A 129 12.95 2.42 -9.38
C ASP A 129 13.10 3.93 -9.57
N SER A 130 13.83 4.33 -10.61
CA SER A 130 13.93 5.72 -11.03
C SER A 130 13.28 5.89 -12.39
N VAL A 131 12.25 6.73 -12.48
CA VAL A 131 11.48 6.94 -13.71
C VAL A 131 11.55 8.41 -14.11
N LEU A 132 11.85 8.66 -15.39
CA LEU A 132 11.85 10.01 -15.97
C LEU A 132 10.42 10.45 -16.29
N TYR A 133 10.11 11.71 -16.02
CA TYR A 133 8.85 12.35 -16.36
C TYR A 133 9.06 13.84 -16.66
N PHE A 134 8.16 14.42 -17.45
CA PHE A 134 8.21 15.85 -17.77
C PHE A 134 7.22 16.62 -16.92
N ILE A 135 7.67 17.76 -16.36
CA ILE A 135 6.79 18.79 -15.83
C ILE A 135 6.77 19.94 -16.82
N CYS A 136 5.60 20.19 -17.38
CA CYS A 136 5.39 21.22 -18.39
C CYS A 136 4.54 22.36 -17.83
N GLN A 137 4.98 23.60 -18.02
CA GLN A 137 4.26 24.81 -17.64
C GLN A 137 4.00 25.67 -18.87
N MET A 138 2.81 26.26 -18.96
CA MET A 138 2.51 27.24 -20.00
C MET A 138 3.15 28.59 -19.65
N ASP A 139 3.86 29.18 -20.59
CA ASP A 139 4.64 30.41 -20.38
C ASP A 139 3.76 31.68 -20.28
N GLU A 140 2.58 31.67 -20.91
CA GLU A 140 1.65 32.82 -20.95
C GLU A 140 0.20 32.40 -20.68
N THR A 141 -0.49 33.17 -19.82
CA THR A 141 -1.96 33.11 -19.66
C THR A 141 -2.63 33.74 -20.87
N ARG A 142 -3.13 32.90 -21.78
CA ARG A 142 -3.84 33.37 -22.97
C ARG A 142 -5.14 34.10 -22.59
N PRO A 143 -5.52 35.19 -23.29
CA PRO A 143 -6.81 35.83 -23.09
C PRO A 143 -7.91 34.88 -23.58
N THR A 144 -8.69 34.33 -22.65
CA THR A 144 -9.94 33.63 -22.94
C THR A 144 -10.96 34.62 -23.50
N GLY A 145 -11.02 34.76 -24.82
CA GLY A 145 -12.09 35.48 -25.50
C GLY A 145 -13.44 34.76 -25.34
N MET A 146 -14.52 35.52 -25.21
CA MET A 146 -15.85 35.09 -24.73
C MET A 146 -16.56 33.97 -25.53
N VAL A 147 -16.04 33.50 -26.66
CA VAL A 147 -16.73 32.50 -27.51
C VAL A 147 -15.82 31.39 -28.05
N TRP A 148 -14.50 31.62 -28.20
CA TRP A 148 -13.59 30.70 -28.91
C TRP A 148 -12.45 30.26 -28.00
N TYR A 149 -12.34 28.96 -27.75
CA TYR A 149 -11.21 28.40 -27.00
C TYR A 149 -9.97 28.40 -27.90
N SER A 150 -8.86 28.95 -27.39
CA SER A 150 -7.57 28.91 -28.10
C SER A 150 -7.10 27.48 -28.28
N THR A 151 -6.56 27.12 -29.45
CA THR A 151 -6.04 25.77 -29.73
C THR A 151 -4.92 25.41 -28.76
N LEU A 152 -5.09 24.31 -28.00
CA LEU A 152 -4.07 23.83 -27.03
C LEU A 152 -2.73 23.50 -27.71
N HIS A 153 -2.78 23.02 -28.95
CA HIS A 153 -1.59 22.66 -29.73
C HIS A 153 -0.61 23.82 -29.93
N ASP A 154 -1.11 25.05 -30.06
CA ASP A 154 -0.26 26.21 -30.35
C ASP A 154 0.33 26.83 -29.06
N ALA A 155 0.02 26.25 -27.90
CA ALA A 155 0.46 26.79 -26.61
C ALA A 155 1.99 26.72 -26.51
N LYS A 156 2.61 27.83 -26.13
CA LYS A 156 4.02 27.84 -25.74
C LYS A 156 4.13 27.23 -24.36
N VAL A 157 4.89 26.14 -24.28
CA VAL A 157 5.04 25.34 -23.08
C VAL A 157 6.54 25.11 -22.88
N THR A 158 7.02 25.43 -21.67
CA THR A 158 8.36 25.05 -21.23
C THR A 158 8.24 23.76 -20.41
N CYS A 159 9.00 22.74 -20.82
CA CYS A 159 9.03 21.44 -20.14
C CYS A 159 10.40 21.20 -19.52
N GLU A 160 10.39 20.77 -18.27
CA GLU A 160 11.58 20.34 -17.52
C GLU A 160 11.51 18.82 -17.32
N GLU A 161 12.59 18.12 -17.65
CA GLU A 161 12.73 16.69 -17.35
C GLU A 161 13.08 16.50 -15.87
N LYS A 162 12.36 15.61 -15.19
CA LYS A 162 12.59 15.27 -13.78
C LYS A 162 12.65 13.76 -13.59
N LEU A 163 13.29 13.36 -12.51
CA LEU A 163 13.36 11.97 -12.07
C LEU A 163 12.44 11.77 -10.85
N MET A 164 11.69 10.67 -10.86
CA MET A 164 10.85 10.25 -9.76
C MET A 164 11.33 8.90 -9.23
N SER A 165 11.59 8.85 -7.92
CA SER A 165 11.87 7.61 -7.21
C SER A 165 10.56 6.90 -6.87
N VAL A 166 10.37 5.70 -7.39
CA VAL A 166 9.16 4.88 -7.22
C VAL A 166 9.52 3.63 -6.42
N PRO A 167 9.26 3.61 -5.11
CA PRO A 167 9.49 2.42 -4.31
C PRO A 167 8.49 1.31 -4.65
N ARG A 168 8.95 0.06 -4.69
CA ARG A 168 8.18 -1.15 -5.00
C ARG A 168 8.60 -2.31 -4.11
N ASN A 169 7.64 -3.19 -3.86
CA ASN A 169 7.94 -4.50 -3.30
C ASN A 169 8.32 -5.47 -4.42
N ILE A 170 9.38 -6.24 -4.19
CA ILE A 170 9.76 -7.43 -4.92
C ILE A 170 9.34 -8.63 -4.08
N TYR A 171 8.59 -9.54 -4.69
CA TYR A 171 8.06 -10.75 -4.07
C TYR A 171 8.79 -11.95 -4.65
N GLY A 172 9.16 -12.93 -3.82
CA GLY A 172 9.76 -14.15 -4.32
C GLY A 172 9.62 -15.35 -3.39
N ASP A 173 9.92 -16.53 -3.95
CA ASP A 173 9.75 -17.84 -3.31
C ASP A 173 11.03 -18.36 -2.62
N THR A 174 12.21 -17.88 -3.06
CA THR A 174 13.51 -18.20 -2.45
C THR A 174 14.38 -16.95 -2.43
N LYS A 175 14.95 -16.58 -1.27
CA LYS A 175 15.90 -15.45 -1.20
C LYS A 175 16.96 -15.66 -2.29
N LEU A 176 17.00 -14.78 -3.29
CA LEU A 176 18.06 -14.78 -4.28
C LEU A 176 19.34 -14.42 -3.52
N TRP A 177 20.19 -15.42 -3.31
CA TRP A 177 21.52 -15.30 -2.73
C TRP A 177 22.48 -14.71 -3.77
#